data_AF-A0A537ZGH5-F1
#
_entry.id   AF-A0A537ZGH5-F1
#
_cell.length_a   1.000
_cell.length_b   1.000
_cell.length_c   1.000
_cell.angle_alpha   90.00
_cell.angle_beta   90.00
_cell.angle_gamma   90.00
#
_symmetry.space_group_name_H-M   'P 1'
#
loop_
_entity.id
_entity.type
_entity.pdbx_description
1 polymer ?
#
loop_
_entity_poly.entity_id
_entity_poly.type
_entity_poly.pdbx_seq_one_letter_code
_entity_poly.pdbx_strand_id
1 'polypeptide(L)'
;MQEPGLDRHEWETEWAALEPLVVDSPIEALPELERFIEQLMVERGFPISVEEAKEREFEEPEILAEFLEAQRIARLVDRGETVDPGDVGAAISGFRSLYEYLVNQPRIAG
;
A
#
# COMPACT_ATOMS: atom_id res chain seq x y z
N MET A 1 9.98 24.74 1.55
CA MET A 1 10.80 23.56 1.87
C MET A 1 10.14 22.43 1.12
N GLN A 2 10.75 21.92 0.04
CA GLN A 2 10.28 20.68 -0.57
C GLN A 2 10.74 19.59 0.40
N GLU A 3 9.81 18.89 1.03
CA GLU A 3 10.15 17.70 1.80
C GLU A 3 10.89 16.77 0.82
N PRO A 4 12.18 16.45 1.06
CA PRO A 4 12.85 15.48 0.22
C PRO A 4 12.09 14.18 0.42
N GLY A 5 11.46 13.68 -0.64
CA GLY A 5 10.80 12.37 -0.62
C GLY A 5 11.71 11.35 0.03
N LEU A 6 11.15 10.52 0.90
CA LEU A 6 11.91 9.51 1.66
C LEU A 6 12.83 8.72 0.72
N ASP A 7 14.09 8.56 1.11
CA ASP A 7 15.03 7.70 0.39
C ASP A 7 14.53 6.25 0.45
N ARG A 8 14.86 5.45 -0.57
CA ARG A 8 14.58 4.00 -0.59
C ARG A 8 14.95 3.32 0.74
N HIS A 9 16.09 3.68 1.33
CA HIS A 9 16.53 3.09 2.60
C HIS A 9 15.55 3.38 3.76
N GLU A 10 14.91 4.55 3.78
CA GLU A 10 13.95 4.90 4.82
C GLU A 10 12.66 4.07 4.66
N TRP A 11 12.16 3.93 3.44
CA TRP A 11 11.03 3.04 3.13
C TRP A 11 11.31 1.57 3.49
N GLU A 12 12.52 1.08 3.20
CA GLU A 12 12.95 -0.28 3.58
C GLU A 12 12.98 -0.47 5.10
N THR A 13 13.40 0.57 5.83
CA THR A 13 13.45 0.54 7.30
C THR A 13 12.03 0.52 7.89
N GLU A 14 11.13 1.34 7.37
CA GLU A 14 9.73 1.36 7.80
C GLU A 14 9.01 0.05 7.49
N TRP A 15 9.21 -0.52 6.30
CA TRP A 15 8.68 -1.84 5.95
C TRP A 15 9.17 -2.92 6.91
N ALA A 16 10.48 -2.95 7.19
CA ALA A 16 11.07 -3.92 8.12
C ALA A 16 10.50 -3.80 9.55
N ALA A 17 10.07 -2.61 9.97
CA ALA A 17 9.44 -2.41 11.26
C ALA A 17 8.01 -2.99 11.34
N LEU A 18 7.33 -3.16 10.20
CA LEU A 18 5.99 -3.75 10.12
C LEU A 18 6.01 -5.29 10.06
N GLU A 19 7.10 -5.90 9.59
CA GLU A 19 7.19 -7.37 9.46
C GLU A 19 6.89 -8.16 10.76
N PRO A 20 7.38 -7.75 11.94
CA PRO A 20 7.02 -8.42 13.19
C PRO A 20 5.51 -8.40 13.46
N LEU A 21 4.84 -7.27 13.19
CA LEU A 21 3.40 -7.13 13.38
C LEU A 21 2.61 -8.04 12.43
N VAL A 22 3.07 -8.17 11.18
CA VAL A 22 2.45 -9.09 10.20
C VAL A 22 2.53 -10.54 10.67
N VAL A 23 3.63 -10.93 11.31
CA VAL A 23 3.82 -12.29 11.84
C VAL A 23 2.99 -12.53 13.10
N ASP A 24 3.02 -11.59 14.04
CA ASP A 24 2.39 -11.73 15.35
C ASP A 24 0.86 -11.55 15.29
N SER A 25 0.42 -10.56 14.52
CA SER A 25 -0.98 -10.13 14.41
C SER A 25 -1.35 -9.70 12.97
N PRO A 26 -1.51 -10.63 12.01
CA PRO A 26 -1.75 -10.28 10.60
C PRO A 26 -3.00 -9.42 10.37
N ILE A 27 -4.04 -9.62 11.18
CA ILE A 27 -5.26 -8.80 11.12
C ILE A 27 -4.97 -7.37 11.59
N GLU A 28 -4.27 -7.21 12.71
CA GLU A 28 -3.92 -5.88 13.25
C GLU A 28 -2.91 -5.15 12.36
N ALA A 29 -2.11 -5.89 11.57
CA ALA A 29 -1.16 -5.32 10.63
C ALA A 29 -1.82 -4.67 9.40
N LEU A 30 -3.02 -5.10 9.00
CA LEU A 30 -3.63 -4.67 7.74
C LEU A 30 -3.84 -3.14 7.64
N PRO A 31 -4.39 -2.46 8.65
CA PRO A 31 -4.51 -0.99 8.61
C PRO A 31 -3.16 -0.26 8.63
N GLU A 32 -2.12 -0.84 9.23
CA GLU A 32 -0.77 -0.26 9.21
C GLU A 32 -0.13 -0.39 7.81
N LEU A 33 -0.26 -1.57 7.18
CA LEU A 33 0.19 -1.83 5.83
C LEU A 33 -0.52 -0.94 4.81
N GLU A 34 -1.84 -0.77 4.94
CA GLU A 34 -2.63 0.09 4.04
C GLU A 34 -2.13 1.54 4.07
N ARG A 35 -1.95 2.12 5.26
CA ARG A 35 -1.42 3.48 5.40
C ARG A 35 -0.02 3.63 4.83
N PHE A 36 0.85 2.66 5.09
CA PHE A 36 2.22 2.66 4.57
C PHE A 36 2.24 2.64 3.05
N ILE A 37 1.50 1.72 2.43
CA ILE A 37 1.45 1.59 0.96
C ILE A 37 0.77 2.81 0.32
N GLU A 38 -0.30 3.35 0.91
CA GLU A 38 -0.95 4.56 0.43
C GLU A 38 0.04 5.74 0.39
N GLN A 39 0.81 5.94 1.46
CA GLN A 39 1.81 7.00 1.52
C GLN A 39 2.92 6.79 0.49
N LEU A 40 3.40 5.55 0.31
CA LEU A 40 4.40 5.21 -0.70
C LEU A 40 3.87 5.44 -2.11
N MET A 41 2.61 5.07 -2.40
CA MET A 41 1.96 5.35 -3.68
C MET A 41 1.92 6.85 -3.96
N VAL A 42 1.43 7.65 -3.01
CA VAL A 42 1.37 9.12 -3.14
C VAL A 42 2.75 9.72 -3.39
N GLU A 43 3.77 9.32 -2.61
CA GLU A 43 5.13 9.82 -2.77
C GLU A 43 5.74 9.46 -4.14
N ARG A 44 5.42 8.27 -4.65
CA ARG A 44 5.84 7.83 -5.98
C ARG A 44 5.00 8.47 -7.09
N GLY A 45 3.94 9.18 -6.76
CA GLY A 45 3.03 9.80 -7.71
C GLY A 45 2.04 8.81 -8.32
N PHE A 46 1.75 7.68 -7.69
CA PHE A 46 0.68 6.78 -8.11
C PHE A 46 -0.68 7.32 -7.61
N PRO A 47 -1.77 7.15 -8.37
CA PRO A 47 -3.11 7.48 -7.90
C PRO A 47 -3.56 6.50 -6.83
N ILE A 48 -4.38 6.95 -5.88
CA ILE A 48 -4.97 6.09 -4.83
C ILE A 48 -6.48 5.89 -5.04
N SER A 49 -7.03 6.45 -6.11
CA SER A 49 -8.43 6.26 -6.50
C SER A 49 -8.61 6.15 -8.01
N VAL A 50 -9.72 5.54 -8.42
CA VAL A 50 -10.11 5.43 -9.84
C VAL A 50 -10.34 6.80 -10.47
N GLU A 51 -10.80 7.79 -9.70
CA GLU A 51 -11.01 9.14 -10.22
C GLU A 51 -9.66 9.83 -10.51
N GLU A 52 -8.73 9.79 -9.55
CA GLU A 52 -7.38 10.34 -9.75
C GLU A 52 -6.65 9.67 -10.91
N ALA A 53 -6.79 8.35 -11.07
CA ALA A 53 -6.18 7.64 -12.18
C ALA A 53 -6.72 8.12 -13.54
N LYS A 54 -8.02 8.41 -13.63
CA LYS A 54 -8.62 8.96 -14.86
C LYS A 54 -8.16 10.38 -15.12
N GLU A 55 -8.17 11.24 -14.10
CA GLU A 55 -7.74 12.64 -14.22
C GLU A 55 -6.28 12.76 -14.68
N ARG A 56 -5.45 11.81 -14.29
CA ARG A 56 -4.01 11.78 -14.58
C ARG A 56 -3.64 10.88 -15.76
N GLU A 57 -4.64 10.32 -16.47
CA GLU A 57 -4.45 9.38 -17.57
C GLU A 57 -3.47 8.23 -17.23
N PHE A 58 -3.57 7.71 -16.00
CA PHE A 58 -2.61 6.76 -15.44
C PHE A 58 -2.60 5.44 -16.22
N GLU A 59 -1.40 5.00 -16.60
CA GLU A 59 -1.21 3.92 -17.58
C GLU A 59 -1.10 2.51 -16.97
N GLU A 60 -1.12 2.39 -15.63
CA GLU A 60 -0.96 1.09 -14.92
C GLU A 60 -2.17 0.76 -14.01
N PRO A 61 -3.39 0.61 -14.55
CA PRO A 61 -4.61 0.40 -13.77
C PRO A 61 -4.57 -0.86 -12.88
N GLU A 62 -3.74 -1.85 -13.20
CA GLU A 62 -3.54 -3.07 -12.41
C GLU A 62 -2.95 -2.79 -11.03
N ILE A 63 -2.01 -1.84 -10.91
CA ILE A 63 -1.38 -1.48 -9.62
C ILE A 63 -2.41 -0.82 -8.71
N LEU A 64 -3.23 0.07 -9.27
CA LEU A 64 -4.33 0.68 -8.54
C LEU A 64 -5.39 -0.35 -8.14
N ALA A 65 -5.73 -1.29 -9.03
CA ALA A 65 -6.72 -2.33 -8.73
C ALA A 65 -6.26 -3.24 -7.58
N GLU A 66 -4.99 -3.63 -7.56
CA GLU A 66 -4.40 -4.41 -6.47
C GLU A 66 -4.43 -3.65 -5.13
N PHE A 67 -4.06 -2.36 -5.15
CA PHE A 67 -4.14 -1.51 -3.97
C PHE A 67 -5.57 -1.40 -3.43
N LEU A 68 -6.54 -1.08 -4.30
CA LEU A 68 -7.93 -0.89 -3.88
C LEU A 68 -8.55 -2.17 -3.32
N GLU A 69 -8.18 -3.34 -3.84
CA GLU A 69 -8.66 -4.61 -3.32
C GLU A 69 -8.07 -4.94 -1.94
N ALA A 70 -6.75 -4.75 -1.76
CA ALA A 70 -6.12 -4.93 -0.45
C ALA A 70 -6.63 -3.90 0.58
N GLN A 71 -6.80 -2.64 0.16
CA GLN A 71 -7.37 -1.57 0.97
C GLN A 71 -8.81 -1.88 1.39
N ARG A 72 -9.63 -2.47 0.51
CA ARG A 72 -11.00 -2.90 0.85
C ARG A 72 -11.00 -3.85 2.04
N ILE A 73 -10.09 -4.82 2.07
CA ILE A 73 -9.93 -5.77 3.17
C ILE A 73 -9.45 -5.08 4.45
N ALA A 74 -8.42 -4.23 4.36
CA ALA A 74 -7.93 -3.48 5.51
C ALA A 74 -9.03 -2.61 6.16
N ARG A 75 -9.86 -1.96 5.34
CA ARG A 75 -10.99 -1.14 5.81
C ARG A 75 -12.12 -1.96 6.44
N LEU A 76 -12.34 -3.21 6.01
CA LEU A 76 -13.29 -4.10 6.69
C LEU A 76 -12.80 -4.43 8.10
N VAL A 77 -11.51 -4.76 8.23
CA VAL A 77 -10.87 -5.04 9.52
C VAL A 77 -10.91 -3.82 10.45
N ASP A 78 -10.57 -2.64 9.94
CA ASP A 78 -10.57 -1.40 10.73
C ASP A 78 -11.96 -1.04 11.28
N ARG A 79 -13.03 -1.40 10.55
CA ARG A 79 -14.42 -1.26 11.02
C ARG A 79 -14.84 -2.35 12.01
N GLY A 80 -13.96 -3.30 12.35
CA GLY A 80 -14.25 -4.43 13.22
C GLY A 80 -15.13 -5.50 12.56
N GLU A 81 -15.18 -5.55 11.24
CA GLU A 81 -15.92 -6.60 10.52
C GLU A 81 -15.12 -7.92 10.49
N THR A 82 -15.84 -9.04 10.50
CA THR A 82 -15.23 -10.36 10.36
C THR A 82 -14.80 -10.58 8.90
N VAL A 83 -13.52 -10.87 8.69
CA VAL A 83 -12.94 -11.17 7.38
C VAL A 83 -12.41 -12.61 7.35
N ASP A 84 -12.49 -13.26 6.19
CA ASP A 84 -11.93 -14.59 6.01
C ASP A 84 -10.38 -14.58 6.13
N PRO A 85 -9.75 -15.53 6.84
CA PRO A 85 -8.29 -15.60 6.93
C PRO A 85 -7.57 -15.68 5.57
N GLY A 86 -8.20 -16.28 4.56
CA GLY A 86 -7.69 -16.31 3.19
C GLY A 86 -7.66 -14.92 2.55
N ASP A 87 -8.69 -14.11 2.77
CA ASP A 87 -8.75 -12.72 2.29
C ASP A 87 -7.70 -11.85 3.00
N VAL A 88 -7.48 -12.06 4.30
CA VAL A 88 -6.39 -11.40 5.06
C VAL A 88 -5.03 -11.74 4.45
N GLY A 89 -4.78 -13.03 4.19
CA GLY A 89 -3.53 -13.47 3.56
C GLY A 89 -3.33 -12.91 2.15
N ALA A 90 -4.41 -12.82 1.37
CA ALA A 90 -4.38 -12.22 0.04
C ALA A 90 -4.07 -10.72 0.09
N ALA A 91 -4.69 -9.97 1.01
CA ALA A 91 -4.43 -8.54 1.18
C ALA A 91 -2.99 -8.24 1.62
N ILE A 92 -2.45 -9.01 2.59
CA ILE A 92 -1.04 -8.89 3.00
C ILE A 92 -0.11 -9.17 1.81
N SER A 93 -0.40 -10.20 1.02
CA SER A 93 0.41 -10.53 -0.16
C SER A 93 0.35 -9.40 -1.20
N GLY A 94 -0.82 -8.81 -1.42
CA GLY A 94 -0.99 -7.66 -2.32
C GLY A 94 -0.19 -6.44 -1.85
N PHE A 95 -0.27 -6.08 -0.58
CA PHE A 95 0.55 -4.99 -0.03
C PHE A 95 2.06 -5.26 -0.17
N ARG A 96 2.51 -6.51 0.00
CA ARG A 96 3.92 -6.87 -0.23
C ARG A 96 4.32 -6.71 -1.70
N SER A 97 3.52 -7.20 -2.64
CA SER A 97 3.76 -7.02 -4.08
C SER A 97 3.86 -5.54 -4.45
N LEU A 98 2.94 -4.72 -3.93
CA LEU A 98 2.94 -3.28 -4.14
C LEU A 98 4.19 -2.61 -3.56
N TYR A 99 4.60 -2.97 -2.35
CA TYR A 99 5.85 -2.46 -1.76
C TYR A 99 7.07 -2.80 -2.63
N GLU A 100 7.23 -4.09 -2.99
CA GLU A 100 8.34 -4.56 -3.82
C GLU A 100 8.39 -3.84 -5.17
N TYR A 101 7.23 -3.54 -5.75
CA TYR A 101 7.13 -2.75 -6.96
C TYR A 101 7.53 -1.29 -6.72
N LEU A 102 6.82 -0.59 -5.84
CA LEU A 102 6.91 0.86 -5.65
C LEU A 102 8.27 1.33 -5.12
N VAL A 103 8.93 0.54 -4.27
CA VAL A 103 10.26 0.90 -3.73
C VAL A 103 11.34 0.97 -4.81
N ASN A 104 11.13 0.25 -5.92
CA ASN A 104 12.02 0.25 -7.08
C ASN A 104 11.62 1.26 -8.16
N GLN A 105 10.47 1.94 -8.01
CA GLN A 105 10.02 2.93 -8.99
C GLN A 105 10.64 4.31 -8.73
N PRO A 106 11.10 5.03 -9.77
CA PRO A 106 11.35 6.45 -9.65
C PRO A 106 10.03 7.17 -9.36
N ARG A 107 10.09 8.33 -8.68
CA ARG A 107 8.91 9.19 -8.55
C ARG A 107 8.44 9.61 -9.95
N ILE A 108 7.20 9.27 -10.29
CA ILE A 108 6.59 9.64 -11.56
C ILE A 108 6.35 11.15 -11.53
N ALA A 109 6.85 11.87 -12.53
CA ALA A 109 6.48 13.26 -12.71
C ALA A 109 5.00 13.29 -13.14
N GLY A 110 4.12 13.76 -12.25
CA GLY A 110 2.72 13.99 -12.55
C GLY A 110 2.49 15.11 -13.55
#